data_AF-A0A4R3JYV6-F1
#
_entry.id   AF-A0A4R3JYV6-F1
#
_cell.length_a   1.000
_cell.length_b   1.000
_cell.length_c   1.000
_cell.angle_alpha   90.00
_cell.angle_beta   90.00
_cell.angle_gamma   90.00
#
_symmetry.space_group_name_H-M   'P 1'
#
loop_
_entity.id
_entity.type
_entity.pdbx_description
1 polymer ?
#
loop_
_entity_poly.entity_id
_entity_poly.type
_entity_poly.pdbx_seq_one_letter_code
_entity_poly.pdbx_strand_id
1 'polypeptide(L)'
;MSYAVYLGAAGWSHAAWAGEFYPEEMPAEWQLAFYNTQYRCVYLERAAWADLAPEIWAQWAQETQEDFRFVLETSESSGRNAAAVEAFGGRAVLVDSMQDARLLWFDAATDLRALAERLRNQWGQAPVYLVSRDAELARLAEVRTMLDLMGL
;
A
#
# COMPACT_ATOMS: atom_id res chain seq x y z
N MET A 1 6.69 15.43 -15.87
CA MET A 1 6.16 14.92 -14.59
C MET A 1 6.93 13.65 -14.28
N SER A 2 7.70 13.61 -13.18
CA SER A 2 8.30 12.37 -12.69
C SER A 2 7.21 11.55 -12.01
N TYR A 3 6.97 10.34 -12.48
CA TYR A 3 5.98 9.45 -11.89
C TYR A 3 6.54 8.84 -10.60
N ALA A 4 5.72 8.78 -9.56
CA ALA A 4 6.12 8.36 -8.22
C ALA A 4 6.05 6.84 -8.05
N VAL A 5 6.93 6.33 -7.20
CA VAL A 5 6.96 4.94 -6.76
C VAL A 5 6.54 4.88 -5.29
N TYR A 6 5.58 4.02 -4.97
CA TYR A 6 5.06 3.84 -3.62
C TYR A 6 5.37 2.42 -3.17
N LEU A 7 5.94 2.26 -1.98
CA LEU A 7 6.18 0.96 -1.35
C LEU A 7 5.25 0.78 -0.15
N GLY A 8 4.68 -0.41 -0.05
CA GLY A 8 3.83 -0.85 1.06
C GLY A 8 3.59 -2.35 1.06
N ALA A 9 2.57 -2.78 1.81
CA ALA A 9 2.15 -4.17 1.96
C ALA A 9 0.64 -4.34 1.71
N ALA A 10 0.20 -5.60 1.60
CA ALA A 10 -1.21 -5.97 1.69
C ALA A 10 -1.67 -5.93 3.15
N GLY A 11 -2.46 -4.92 3.49
CA GLY A 11 -2.81 -4.59 4.87
C GLY A 11 -1.62 -4.10 5.70
N TRP A 12 -1.92 -3.58 6.89
CA TRP A 12 -0.92 -3.09 7.85
C TRP A 12 -0.96 -3.83 9.20
N SER A 13 -2.05 -4.53 9.51
CA SER A 13 -2.25 -5.16 10.83
C SER A 13 -1.84 -6.64 10.78
N HIS A 14 -0.54 -6.89 10.96
CA HIS A 14 0.04 -8.24 10.96
C HIS A 14 0.55 -8.61 12.35
N ALA A 15 0.16 -9.77 12.88
CA ALA A 15 0.59 -10.20 14.22
C ALA A 15 2.11 -10.35 14.35
N ALA A 16 2.78 -10.76 13.27
CA ALA A 16 4.23 -10.90 13.22
C ALA A 16 4.98 -9.55 13.33
N TRP A 17 4.29 -8.42 13.17
CA TRP A 17 4.90 -7.10 13.26
C TRP A 17 4.98 -6.59 14.70
N ALA A 18 4.26 -7.19 15.65
CA ALA A 18 4.32 -6.79 17.06
C ALA A 18 5.71 -7.11 17.65
N GLY A 19 6.34 -6.11 18.27
CA GLY A 19 7.68 -6.22 18.85
C GLY A 19 8.83 -6.03 17.84
N GLU A 20 8.60 -6.23 16.54
CA GLU A 20 9.61 -6.05 15.49
C GLU A 20 9.45 -4.74 14.71
N PHE A 21 8.23 -4.42 14.30
CA PHE A 21 7.91 -3.21 13.53
C PHE A 21 7.01 -2.27 14.33
N TYR A 22 5.99 -2.80 15.00
CA TYR A 22 5.20 -2.08 15.98
C TYR A 22 5.78 -2.29 17.38
N PRO A 23 5.76 -1.27 18.25
CA PRO A 23 5.95 -1.46 19.69
C PRO A 23 5.02 -2.57 20.23
N GLU A 24 5.53 -3.39 21.16
CA GLU A 24 4.85 -4.61 21.65
C GLU A 24 3.41 -4.36 22.15
N GLU A 25 3.18 -3.24 22.82
CA GLU A 25 1.88 -2.86 23.37
C GLU A 25 1.13 -1.80 22.54
N MET A 26 1.46 -1.65 21.24
CA MET A 26 0.81 -0.66 20.39
C MET A 26 -0.67 -1.01 20.12
N PRO A 27 -1.63 -0.11 20.45
CA PRO A 27 -3.03 -0.30 20.10
C PRO A 27 -3.25 -0.40 18.59
N ALA A 28 -4.17 -1.26 18.15
CA ALA A 28 -4.47 -1.46 16.73
C ALA A 28 -4.90 -0.17 16.00
N GLU A 29 -5.63 0.71 16.69
CA GLU A 29 -6.04 2.02 16.17
C GLU A 29 -4.87 2.95 15.82
N TRP A 30 -3.69 2.78 16.44
CA TRP A 30 -2.51 3.60 16.15
C TRP A 30 -1.60 2.98 15.09
N GLN A 31 -1.83 1.73 14.70
CA GLN A 31 -0.96 1.02 13.76
C GLN A 31 -0.96 1.68 12.39
N LEU A 32 -2.10 2.18 11.90
CA LEU A 32 -2.14 2.90 10.61
C LEU A 32 -1.40 4.24 10.67
N ALA A 33 -1.59 4.98 11.77
CA ALA A 33 -0.87 6.22 12.03
C ALA A 33 0.66 5.99 12.09
N PHE A 34 1.11 4.87 12.66
CA PHE A 34 2.52 4.49 12.63
C PHE A 34 2.95 4.05 11.22
N TYR A 35 2.20 3.13 10.60
CA TYR A 35 2.52 2.54 9.30
C TYR A 35 2.73 3.59 8.20
N ASN A 36 1.88 4.63 8.14
CA ASN A 36 2.01 5.66 7.11
C ASN A 36 3.29 6.51 7.23
N THR A 37 3.98 6.48 8.37
CA THR A 37 5.29 7.13 8.52
C THR A 37 6.43 6.32 7.91
N GLN A 38 6.22 5.01 7.72
CA GLN A 38 7.22 4.06 7.23
C GLN A 38 6.99 3.67 5.76
N TYR A 39 5.72 3.63 5.34
CA TYR A 39 5.29 3.23 4.01
C TYR A 39 4.28 4.23 3.44
N ARG A 40 4.30 4.39 2.12
CA ARG A 40 3.52 5.45 1.43
C ARG A 40 2.26 4.92 0.76
N CYS A 41 2.03 3.61 0.80
CA CYS A 41 0.79 3.03 0.35
C CYS A 41 0.42 1.79 1.17
N VAL A 42 -0.85 1.40 1.07
CA VAL A 42 -1.32 0.09 1.52
C VAL A 42 -2.30 -0.47 0.50
N TYR A 43 -2.19 -1.76 0.23
CA TYR A 43 -3.19 -2.48 -0.53
C TYR A 43 -4.25 -3.05 0.40
N LEU A 44 -5.52 -2.87 0.04
CA LEU A 44 -6.66 -3.45 0.73
C LEU A 44 -7.50 -4.22 -0.27
N GLU A 45 -7.59 -5.53 -0.02
CA GLU A 45 -8.59 -6.36 -0.70
C GLU A 45 -10.00 -5.88 -0.34
N ARG A 46 -10.97 -6.15 -1.21
CA ARG A 46 -12.34 -5.65 -1.06
C ARG A 46 -12.94 -5.93 0.32
N ALA A 47 -12.76 -7.14 0.85
CA ALA A 47 -13.32 -7.55 2.14
C ALA A 47 -12.78 -6.72 3.33
N ALA A 48 -11.58 -6.14 3.21
CA ALA A 48 -10.94 -5.38 4.28
C ALA A 48 -11.50 -3.95 4.43
N TRP A 49 -12.17 -3.40 3.41
CA TRP A 49 -12.61 -2.01 3.42
C TRP A 49 -14.06 -1.79 2.98
N ALA A 50 -14.59 -2.62 2.09
CA ALA A 50 -15.83 -2.34 1.37
C ALA A 50 -17.07 -2.34 2.28
N ASP A 51 -17.06 -3.04 3.41
CA ASP A 51 -18.19 -3.12 4.35
C ASP A 51 -18.01 -2.25 5.59
N LEU A 52 -16.91 -1.48 5.69
CA LEU A 52 -16.66 -0.58 6.81
C LEU A 52 -17.51 0.69 6.74
N ALA A 53 -17.91 1.24 7.89
CA ALA A 53 -18.67 2.48 7.91
C ALA A 53 -17.83 3.64 7.31
N PRO A 54 -18.44 4.59 6.55
CA PRO A 54 -17.71 5.72 5.96
C PRO A 54 -16.91 6.55 6.97
N GLU A 55 -17.35 6.58 8.22
CA GLU A 55 -16.66 7.23 9.34
C GLU A 55 -15.28 6.61 9.59
N ILE A 56 -15.11 5.30 9.38
CA ILE A 56 -13.82 4.61 9.49
C ILE A 56 -12.88 5.06 8.38
N TRP A 57 -13.39 5.21 7.15
CA TRP A 57 -12.59 5.73 6.03
C TRP A 57 -12.17 7.17 6.28
N ALA A 58 -13.07 8.00 6.81
CA ALA A 58 -12.77 9.38 7.19
C ALA A 58 -11.71 9.44 8.31
N GLN A 59 -11.75 8.52 9.28
CA GLN A 59 -10.73 8.40 10.30
C GLN A 59 -9.36 8.02 9.71
N TRP A 60 -9.29 6.97 8.89
CA TRP A 60 -8.05 6.59 8.21
C TRP A 60 -7.49 7.73 7.35
N ALA A 61 -8.37 8.48 6.70
CA ALA A 61 -8.05 9.67 5.94
C ALA A 61 -7.46 10.80 6.81
N GLN A 62 -7.83 10.91 8.09
CA GLN A 62 -7.29 11.92 9.02
C GLN A 62 -5.96 11.48 9.65
N GLU A 63 -5.77 10.18 9.83
CA GLU A 63 -4.58 9.60 10.49
C GLU A 63 -3.38 9.42 9.55
N THR A 64 -3.58 9.60 8.24
CA THR A 64 -2.56 9.38 7.20
C THR A 64 -2.19 10.66 6.47
N GLN A 65 -0.91 10.76 6.07
CA GLN A 65 -0.37 11.88 5.30
C GLN A 65 -1.05 12.06 3.93
N GLU A 66 -0.99 13.28 3.38
CA GLU A 66 -1.61 13.61 2.08
C GLU A 66 -1.03 12.83 0.90
N ASP A 67 0.24 12.42 1.00
CA ASP A 67 0.93 11.64 -0.03
C ASP A 67 0.73 10.13 0.12
N PHE A 68 0.09 9.67 1.21
CA PHE A 68 -0.25 8.27 1.40
C PHE A 68 -1.31 7.82 0.38
N ARG A 69 -1.27 6.55 -0.03
CA ARG A 69 -2.18 5.99 -1.05
C ARG A 69 -2.87 4.74 -0.52
N PHE A 70 -4.19 4.75 -0.56
CA PHE A 70 -5.02 3.58 -0.31
C PHE A 70 -5.31 2.90 -1.64
N VAL A 71 -4.66 1.76 -1.89
CA VAL A 71 -4.88 0.97 -3.09
C VAL A 71 -5.98 -0.04 -2.80
N LEU A 72 -7.16 0.23 -3.33
CA LEU A 72 -8.40 -0.47 -3.00
C LEU A 72 -8.78 -1.41 -4.14
N GLU A 73 -8.81 -2.71 -3.85
CA GLU A 73 -9.37 -3.66 -4.79
C GLU A 73 -10.88 -3.48 -4.89
N THR A 74 -11.34 -3.27 -6.12
CA THR A 74 -12.74 -3.05 -6.44
C THR A 74 -13.34 -4.23 -7.19
N SER A 75 -14.66 -4.38 -7.06
CA SER A 75 -15.45 -5.16 -8.02
C SER A 75 -16.34 -4.20 -8.81
N GLU A 76 -16.60 -4.51 -10.08
CA GLU A 76 -17.19 -3.64 -11.12
C GLU A 76 -18.59 -3.05 -10.83
N SER A 77 -19.17 -3.20 -9.65
CA SER A 77 -20.58 -2.85 -9.44
C SER A 77 -20.95 -2.46 -8.01
N SER A 78 -20.29 -1.43 -7.44
CA SER A 78 -20.78 -0.90 -6.17
C SER A 78 -20.59 0.62 -6.00
N GLY A 79 -21.65 1.30 -5.54
CA GLY A 79 -21.59 2.71 -5.12
C GLY A 79 -20.60 2.98 -3.97
N ARG A 80 -20.06 1.92 -3.36
CA ARG A 80 -19.00 1.98 -2.34
C ARG A 80 -17.70 2.52 -2.90
N ASN A 81 -17.37 2.24 -4.17
CA ASN A 81 -16.16 2.76 -4.81
C ASN A 81 -16.19 4.30 -4.85
N ALA A 82 -17.34 4.88 -5.24
CA ALA A 82 -17.51 6.33 -5.29
C ALA A 82 -17.39 6.96 -3.90
N ALA A 83 -18.03 6.35 -2.88
CA ALA A 83 -17.96 6.85 -1.51
C ALA A 83 -16.54 6.76 -0.91
N ALA A 84 -15.77 5.72 -1.24
CA ALA A 84 -14.36 5.63 -0.84
C ALA A 84 -13.49 6.68 -1.54
N VAL A 85 -13.71 6.93 -2.84
CA VAL A 85 -13.03 8.01 -3.56
C VAL A 85 -13.36 9.37 -2.95
N GLU A 86 -14.60 9.60 -2.53
CA GLU A 86 -14.99 10.82 -1.83
C GLU A 86 -14.28 10.95 -0.47
N ALA A 87 -14.23 9.88 0.32
CA ALA A 87 -13.61 9.88 1.64
C ALA A 87 -12.09 10.07 1.61
N PHE A 88 -11.39 9.39 0.70
CA PHE A 88 -9.93 9.47 0.59
C PHE A 88 -9.44 10.58 -0.34
N GLY A 89 -10.30 11.12 -1.19
CA GLY A 89 -9.97 12.11 -2.22
C GLY A 89 -8.91 11.58 -3.19
N GLY A 90 -7.90 12.41 -3.49
CA GLY A 90 -6.78 12.04 -4.38
C GLY A 90 -5.88 10.91 -3.87
N ARG A 91 -6.17 10.33 -2.70
CA ARG A 91 -5.42 9.21 -2.11
C ARG A 91 -6.02 7.85 -2.42
N ALA A 92 -7.26 7.78 -2.88
CA ALA A 92 -7.87 6.53 -3.34
C ALA A 92 -7.29 6.11 -4.69
N VAL A 93 -6.82 4.88 -4.76
CA VAL A 93 -6.34 4.23 -5.99
C VAL A 93 -7.18 2.98 -6.17
N LEU A 94 -8.19 3.05 -7.04
CA LEU A 94 -9.03 1.89 -7.34
C LEU A 94 -8.30 0.98 -8.32
N VAL A 95 -8.24 -0.32 -8.02
CA VAL A 95 -7.67 -1.38 -8.87
C VAL A 95 -8.70 -2.49 -9.03
N ASP A 96 -8.97 -2.92 -10.26
CA ASP A 96 -10.03 -3.92 -10.52
C ASP A 96 -9.62 -5.34 -10.12
N SER A 97 -8.33 -5.58 -9.95
CA SER A 97 -7.79 -6.83 -9.45
C SER A 97 -6.34 -6.67 -9.02
N MET A 98 -5.81 -7.69 -8.35
CA MET A 98 -4.37 -7.86 -8.14
C MET A 98 -3.51 -7.82 -9.42
N GLN A 99 -4.09 -7.94 -10.63
CA GLN A 99 -3.35 -7.90 -11.89
C GLN A 99 -3.27 -6.51 -12.53
N ASP A 100 -3.74 -5.45 -11.84
CA ASP A 100 -3.61 -4.07 -12.31
C ASP A 100 -2.15 -3.75 -12.66
N ALA A 101 -1.93 -3.13 -13.83
CA ALA A 101 -0.61 -2.86 -14.36
C ALA A 101 0.24 -1.93 -13.48
N ARG A 102 -0.40 -1.13 -12.61
CA ARG A 102 0.27 -0.24 -11.65
C ARG A 102 0.76 -0.99 -10.41
N LEU A 103 0.30 -2.22 -10.18
CA LEU A 103 0.69 -3.04 -9.04
C LEU A 103 1.88 -3.94 -9.40
N LEU A 104 2.96 -3.79 -8.65
CA LEU A 104 4.09 -4.71 -8.65
C LEU A 104 4.14 -5.48 -7.34
N TRP A 105 3.61 -6.70 -7.39
CA TRP A 105 3.65 -7.63 -6.26
C TRP A 105 5.04 -8.22 -6.08
N PHE A 106 5.45 -8.35 -4.81
CA PHE A 106 6.61 -9.12 -4.40
C PHE A 106 6.32 -9.83 -3.07
N ASP A 107 7.16 -10.79 -2.74
CA ASP A 107 7.13 -11.62 -1.54
C ASP A 107 8.55 -12.06 -1.16
N ALA A 108 8.69 -12.82 -0.09
CA ALA A 108 9.97 -13.34 0.39
C ALA A 108 10.75 -14.18 -0.65
N ALA A 109 10.09 -14.71 -1.68
CA ALA A 109 10.73 -15.51 -2.74
C ALA A 109 11.05 -14.71 -4.01
N THR A 110 10.66 -13.44 -4.07
CA THR A 110 10.79 -12.62 -5.27
C THR A 110 12.25 -12.25 -5.57
N ASP A 111 12.66 -12.45 -6.83
CA ASP A 111 13.97 -12.01 -7.31
C ASP A 111 14.00 -10.48 -7.44
N LEU A 112 14.86 -9.82 -6.64
CA LEU A 112 14.97 -8.37 -6.59
C LEU A 112 15.47 -7.75 -7.89
N ARG A 113 16.32 -8.46 -8.64
CA ARG A 113 16.81 -7.95 -9.93
C ARG A 113 15.68 -7.95 -10.96
N ALA A 114 14.91 -9.03 -11.03
CA ALA A 114 13.74 -9.10 -11.89
C ALA A 114 12.69 -8.04 -11.50
N LEU A 115 12.49 -7.81 -10.21
CA LEU A 115 11.60 -6.75 -9.71
C LEU A 115 12.08 -5.35 -10.13
N ALA A 116 13.37 -5.06 -9.97
CA ALA A 116 13.97 -3.79 -10.39
C ALA A 116 13.86 -3.55 -11.89
N GLU A 117 14.07 -4.60 -12.70
CA GLU A 117 13.92 -4.53 -14.17
C GLU A 117 12.47 -4.23 -14.56
N ARG A 118 11.49 -4.89 -13.93
CA ARG A 118 10.06 -4.61 -14.14
C ARG A 118 9.69 -3.18 -13.74
N LEU A 119 10.16 -2.73 -12.58
CA LEU A 119 9.94 -1.37 -12.11
C LEU A 119 10.50 -0.35 -13.10
N ARG A 120 11.75 -0.54 -13.56
CA ARG A 120 12.40 0.38 -14.52
C ARG A 120 11.62 0.48 -15.84
N ASN A 121 11.02 -0.62 -16.29
CA ASN A 121 10.24 -0.64 -17.53
C ASN A 121 8.89 0.09 -17.41
N GLN A 122 8.32 0.18 -16.20
CA GLN A 122 7.05 0.88 -15.95
C GLN A 122 7.24 2.31 -15.45
N TRP A 123 8.37 2.58 -14.80
CA TRP A 123 8.67 3.87 -14.21
C TRP A 123 8.74 4.95 -15.28
N GLY A 124 8.09 6.09 -15.02
CA GLY A 124 8.02 7.20 -15.97
C GLY A 124 6.76 7.18 -16.86
N GLN A 125 5.89 6.18 -16.74
CA GLN A 125 4.63 6.10 -17.50
C GLN A 125 3.39 6.34 -16.64
N ALA A 126 3.39 5.82 -15.41
CA ALA A 126 2.31 5.94 -14.44
C ALA A 126 2.89 5.79 -13.01
N PRO A 127 2.15 6.18 -11.96
CA PRO A 127 2.51 5.81 -10.59
C PRO A 127 2.57 4.28 -10.44
N VAL A 128 3.62 3.79 -9.77
CA VAL A 128 3.82 2.36 -9.52
C VAL A 128 3.72 2.07 -8.02
N TYR A 129 2.98 1.03 -7.66
CA TYR A 129 2.80 0.58 -6.28
C TYR A 129 3.47 -0.77 -6.11
N LEU A 130 4.61 -0.79 -5.43
CA LEU A 130 5.27 -2.02 -4.98
C LEU A 130 4.61 -2.48 -3.69
N VAL A 131 4.00 -3.66 -3.73
CA VAL A 131 3.22 -4.18 -2.61
C VAL A 131 3.76 -5.55 -2.21
N SER A 132 4.19 -5.68 -0.96
CA SER A 132 4.50 -6.98 -0.35
C SER A 132 3.21 -7.76 -0.15
N ARG A 133 3.14 -8.97 -0.72
CA ARG A 133 1.99 -9.87 -0.60
C ARG A 133 1.92 -10.56 0.76
N ASP A 134 3.08 -10.88 1.32
CA ASP A 134 3.23 -11.64 2.57
C ASP A 134 3.58 -10.76 3.78
N ALA A 135 3.74 -9.44 3.56
CA ALA A 135 4.07 -8.47 4.58
C ALA A 135 5.37 -8.77 5.34
N GLU A 136 6.32 -9.45 4.70
CA GLU A 136 7.59 -9.82 5.32
C GLU A 136 8.52 -8.60 5.44
N LEU A 137 8.96 -8.30 6.67
CA LEU A 137 9.66 -7.05 7.01
C LEU A 137 11.07 -6.99 6.42
N ALA A 138 11.82 -8.09 6.41
CA ALA A 138 13.17 -8.12 5.86
C ALA A 138 13.13 -7.84 4.35
N ARG A 139 12.19 -8.45 3.63
CA ARG A 139 11.99 -8.24 2.20
C ARG A 139 11.52 -6.82 1.90
N LEU A 140 10.64 -6.24 2.71
CA LEU A 140 10.27 -4.82 2.60
C LEU A 140 11.50 -3.90 2.72
N ALA A 141 12.40 -4.18 3.68
CA ALA A 141 13.63 -3.43 3.87
C ALA A 141 14.63 -3.60 2.70
N GLU A 142 14.73 -4.80 2.14
CA GLU A 142 15.55 -5.05 0.95
C GLU A 142 15.01 -4.30 -0.29
N VAL A 143 13.69 -4.30 -0.49
CA VAL A 143 13.06 -3.54 -1.59
C VAL A 143 13.23 -2.04 -1.38
N ARG A 144 13.12 -1.53 -0.15
CA ARG A 144 13.44 -0.12 0.17
C ARG A 144 14.88 0.21 -0.24
N THR A 145 15.84 -0.61 0.17
CA THR A 145 17.25 -0.44 -0.18
C THR A 145 17.47 -0.47 -1.69
N MET A 146 16.78 -1.36 -2.41
CA MET A 146 16.80 -1.42 -3.88
C MET A 146 16.32 -0.11 -4.51
N LEU A 147 15.23 0.48 -3.99
CA LEU A 147 14.72 1.78 -4.47
C LEU A 147 15.72 2.91 -4.20
N ASP A 148 16.32 2.96 -3.01
CA ASP A 148 17.34 3.96 -2.66
C ASP A 148 18.54 3.89 -3.61
N LEU A 149 19.01 2.69 -3.95
CA LEU A 149 20.09 2.47 -4.93
C LEU A 149 19.72 2.89 -6.36
N MET A 150 18.42 2.91 -6.68
CA MET A 150 17.90 3.39 -7.95
C MET A 150 17.66 4.92 -7.96
N GLY A 151 17.80 5.59 -6.81
CA GLY A 151 17.53 7.01 -6.64
C GLY A 151 16.04 7.35 -6.65
N LEU A 152 15.20 6.44 -6.13
CA LEU A 152 13.74 6.51 -6.10
C LEU A 152 13.17 6.75 -4.72
#